data_AF-A0A661HXR7-F1
#
_entry.id   AF-A0A661HXR7-F1
#
_cell.length_a   1.000
_cell.length_b   1.000
_cell.length_c   1.000
_cell.angle_alpha   90.00
_cell.angle_beta   90.00
_cell.angle_gamma   90.00
#
_symmetry.space_group_name_H-M   'P 1'
#
loop_
_entity.id
_entity.type
_entity.pdbx_description
1 polymer ?
#
loop_
_entity_poly.entity_id
_entity_poly.type
_entity_poly.pdbx_seq_one_letter_code
_entity_poly.pdbx_strand_id
1 'polypeptide(L)'
;MKYLILLIIPLFLFADEQRVLISGISIHEKTNDRFGEKYNAFNYGAGYEYNFFDNFNEVYFGGNILVLNDSFENPQFTVGMGHYIRFDTGAVDTAIGLSGFVGWKKIYDDGDLSRDDGAYGFTGGIAPAVTFYYDRLSVNLMYVPSIHYKNIDITGFLFAYFSFRIYK
;
A
#
# COMPACT_ATOMS: atom_id res chain seq x y z
N MET A 1 -1.92 3.90 -24.46
CA MET A 1 -2.64 4.49 -23.29
C MET A 1 -4.17 4.47 -23.42
N LYS A 2 -4.80 4.92 -24.52
CA LYS A 2 -6.28 4.99 -24.64
C LYS A 2 -7.05 3.69 -24.33
N TYR A 3 -6.49 2.53 -24.66
CA TYR A 3 -7.16 1.23 -24.45
C TYR A 3 -6.88 0.60 -23.08
N LEU A 4 -5.99 1.18 -22.27
CA LEU A 4 -5.66 0.63 -20.94
C LEU A 4 -6.86 0.72 -20.00
N ILE A 5 -7.67 1.78 -20.14
CA ILE A 5 -8.87 1.98 -19.32
C ILE A 5 -9.90 0.86 -19.55
N LEU A 6 -9.95 0.30 -20.76
CA LEU A 6 -10.84 -0.81 -21.11
C LEU A 6 -10.40 -2.16 -20.51
N LEU A 7 -9.13 -2.28 -20.09
CA LEU A 7 -8.63 -3.47 -19.38
C LEU A 7 -8.84 -3.37 -17.86
N ILE A 8 -8.89 -2.15 -17.32
CA ILE A 8 -9.03 -1.92 -15.88
C ILE A 8 -10.51 -1.89 -15.47
N ILE A 9 -11.41 -1.39 -16.32
CA ILE A 9 -12.87 -1.37 -16.04
C ILE A 9 -13.46 -2.75 -15.70
N PRO A 10 -13.14 -3.85 -16.44
CA PRO A 10 -13.62 -5.18 -16.08
C PRO A 10 -13.21 -5.61 -14.67
N LEU A 11 -11.98 -5.32 -14.25
CA LEU A 11 -11.50 -5.67 -12.90
C LEU A 11 -12.34 -5.00 -11.81
N PHE A 12 -12.83 -3.79 -12.06
CA PHE A 12 -13.74 -3.10 -11.13
C PHE A 12 -15.17 -3.66 -11.15
N LEU A 13 -15.65 -4.12 -12.30
CA LEU A 13 -17.02 -4.65 -12.44
C LEU A 13 -17.18 -6.07 -11.89
N PHE A 14 -16.08 -6.84 -11.84
CA PHE A 14 -16.10 -8.23 -11.40
C PHE A 14 -15.57 -8.46 -9.99
N ALA A 15 -15.16 -7.40 -9.27
CA ALA A 15 -14.74 -7.52 -7.89
C ALA A 15 -15.95 -7.62 -6.96
N ASP A 16 -15.93 -8.59 -6.05
CA ASP A 16 -16.97 -8.81 -5.05
C ASP A 16 -16.98 -7.65 -4.04
N GLU A 17 -15.84 -7.33 -3.44
CA GLU A 17 -15.76 -6.20 -2.52
C GLU A 17 -15.02 -5.01 -3.13
N GLN A 18 -15.57 -3.82 -2.93
CA GLN A 18 -14.93 -2.55 -3.29
C GLN A 18 -14.83 -1.64 -2.08
N ARG A 19 -13.67 -1.00 -1.91
CA ARG A 19 -13.36 -0.15 -0.75
C ARG A 19 -12.68 1.14 -1.18
N VAL A 20 -13.04 2.23 -0.50
CA VAL A 20 -12.28 3.49 -0.57
C VAL A 20 -11.20 3.45 0.51
N LEU A 21 -9.96 3.68 0.12
CA LEU A 21 -8.83 3.78 1.03
C LEU A 21 -8.66 5.25 1.42
N ILE A 22 -8.43 5.48 2.70
CA ILE A 22 -8.02 6.77 3.20
C ILE A 22 -6.65 6.64 3.87
N SER A 23 -5.91 7.74 3.74
CA SER A 23 -4.65 8.10 4.39
C SER A 23 -4.08 7.10 5.39
N GLY A 24 -2.79 6.80 5.23
CA GLY A 24 -2.09 5.81 6.02
C GLY A 24 -1.03 6.37 6.96
N ILE A 25 -0.54 5.54 7.86
CA ILE A 25 0.61 5.82 8.73
C ILE A 25 1.78 4.98 8.24
N SER A 26 2.95 5.60 8.04
CA SER A 26 4.19 4.87 7.78
C SER A 26 5.09 4.95 9.01
N ILE A 27 5.53 3.79 9.50
CA ILE A 27 6.50 3.65 10.58
C ILE A 27 7.73 2.97 10.02
N HIS A 28 8.85 3.69 9.97
CA HIS A 28 10.10 3.16 9.43
C HIS A 28 11.00 2.63 10.54
N GLU A 29 11.88 1.68 10.20
CA GLU A 29 12.87 1.15 11.14
C GLU A 29 13.88 2.23 11.59
N LYS A 30 14.24 3.14 10.68
CA LYS A 30 15.06 4.31 10.99
C LYS A 30 14.15 5.44 11.48
N THR A 31 14.52 6.06 12.60
CA THR A 31 13.74 7.17 13.19
C THR A 31 13.80 8.44 12.35
N ASN A 32 14.95 8.72 11.74
CA ASN A 32 15.18 9.88 10.90
C ASN A 32 15.59 9.45 9.48
N ASP A 33 15.30 10.30 8.51
CA ASP A 33 15.74 10.15 7.13
C ASP A 33 17.20 10.58 6.92
N ARG A 34 17.63 10.59 5.66
CA ARG A 34 18.98 11.03 5.25
C ARG A 34 19.26 12.51 5.50
N PHE A 35 18.24 13.34 5.66
CA PHE A 35 18.33 14.77 5.92
C PHE A 35 18.11 15.13 7.40
N GLY A 36 17.90 14.13 8.26
CA GLY A 36 17.68 14.29 9.70
C GLY A 36 16.23 14.60 10.10
N GLU A 37 15.26 14.53 9.19
CA GLU A 37 13.84 14.71 9.51
C GLU A 37 13.21 13.39 9.97
N LYS A 38 12.10 13.47 10.72
CA LYS A 38 11.42 12.28 11.25
C LYS A 38 10.80 11.47 10.12
N TYR A 39 11.12 10.18 10.08
CA TYR A 39 10.68 9.28 9.03
C TYR A 39 9.25 8.74 9.24
N ASN A 40 8.75 8.77 10.48
CA ASN A 40 7.39 8.37 10.80
C ASN A 40 6.42 9.50 10.44
N ALA A 41 5.52 9.22 9.50
CA ALA A 41 4.65 10.23 8.92
C ALA A 41 3.22 9.73 8.75
N PHE A 42 2.29 10.67 8.82
CA PHE A 42 0.93 10.48 8.34
C PHE A 42 0.92 10.82 6.84
N ASN A 43 0.64 9.83 6.01
CA ASN A 43 0.59 9.95 4.57
C ASN A 43 -0.84 10.28 4.16
N TYR A 44 -1.13 11.57 4.01
CA TYR A 44 -2.42 12.04 3.51
C TYR A 44 -2.65 11.55 2.08
N GLY A 45 -3.79 10.94 1.83
CA GLY A 45 -4.08 10.36 0.54
C GLY A 45 -5.41 9.65 0.46
N ALA A 46 -5.72 9.19 -0.74
CA ALA A 46 -6.90 8.42 -1.03
C ALA A 46 -6.60 7.37 -2.10
N GLY A 47 -7.37 6.30 -2.06
CA GLY A 47 -7.20 5.20 -3.00
C GLY A 47 -8.47 4.39 -3.14
N TYR A 48 -8.33 3.31 -3.90
CA TYR A 48 -9.40 2.39 -4.17
C TYR A 48 -8.88 0.96 -4.15
N GLU A 49 -9.60 0.06 -3.50
CA GLU A 49 -9.28 -1.36 -3.35
C GLU A 49 -10.46 -2.19 -3.87
N TYR A 50 -10.12 -3.29 -4.52
CA TYR A 50 -11.05 -4.26 -5.05
C TYR A 50 -10.57 -5.66 -4.66
N ASN A 51 -11.48 -6.51 -4.20
CA ASN A 51 -11.19 -7.88 -3.75
C ASN A 51 -12.16 -8.87 -4.40
N PHE A 52 -11.62 -9.99 -4.88
CA PHE A 52 -12.38 -11.12 -5.43
C PHE A 52 -12.64 -12.16 -4.33
N PHE A 53 -13.34 -11.73 -3.27
CA PHE A 53 -13.56 -12.51 -2.07
C PHE A 53 -14.93 -13.20 -2.11
N ASP A 54 -14.90 -14.54 -2.18
CA ASP A 54 -16.11 -15.37 -2.18
C ASP A 54 -16.35 -16.02 -0.80
N ASN A 55 -15.37 -16.80 -0.30
CA ASN A 55 -15.52 -17.59 0.92
C ASN A 55 -14.37 -17.41 1.92
N PHE A 56 -14.69 -17.59 3.21
CA PHE A 56 -13.69 -17.65 4.28
C PHE A 56 -12.82 -18.91 4.18
N ASN A 57 -11.58 -18.81 4.67
CA ASN A 57 -10.56 -19.86 4.64
C ASN A 57 -10.11 -20.28 3.23
N GLU A 58 -10.49 -19.52 2.21
CA GLU A 58 -10.03 -19.69 0.84
C GLU A 58 -9.11 -18.54 0.44
N VAL A 59 -8.22 -18.83 -0.53
CA VAL A 59 -7.36 -17.81 -1.10
C VAL A 59 -8.19 -16.91 -2.01
N TYR A 60 -8.15 -15.61 -1.75
CA TYR A 60 -8.72 -14.60 -2.63
C TYR A 60 -7.64 -13.62 -3.09
N PHE A 61 -7.89 -12.97 -4.22
CA PHE A 61 -7.02 -11.95 -4.77
C PHE A 61 -7.58 -10.56 -4.52
N GLY A 62 -6.68 -9.62 -4.26
CA GLY A 62 -7.02 -8.22 -4.04
C GLY A 62 -6.05 -7.31 -4.78
N GLY A 63 -6.53 -6.13 -5.16
CA GLY A 63 -5.71 -5.09 -5.75
C GLY A 63 -6.12 -3.73 -5.23
N ASN A 64 -5.18 -2.79 -5.24
CA ASN A 64 -5.45 -1.40 -4.88
C ASN A 64 -4.66 -0.42 -5.73
N ILE A 65 -5.16 0.80 -5.76
CA ILE A 65 -4.50 1.97 -6.34
C ILE A 65 -4.57 3.07 -5.30
N LEU A 66 -3.47 3.75 -5.05
CA LEU A 66 -3.38 4.70 -3.94
C LEU A 66 -2.50 5.89 -4.34
N VAL A 67 -3.04 7.10 -4.11
CA VAL A 67 -2.34 8.37 -4.26
C VAL A 67 -2.15 8.96 -2.87
N LEU A 68 -0.91 9.22 -2.50
CA LEU A 68 -0.51 9.71 -1.18
C LEU A 68 0.44 10.87 -1.33
N ASN A 69 0.62 11.66 -0.28
CA ASN A 69 1.84 12.45 -0.11
C ASN A 69 2.84 11.68 0.76
N ASP A 70 4.12 11.76 0.42
CA ASP A 70 5.20 11.27 1.27
C ASP A 70 5.51 12.23 2.44
N SER A 71 6.52 11.90 3.23
CA SER A 71 6.95 12.69 4.40
C SER A 71 7.42 14.12 4.05
N PHE A 72 7.76 14.37 2.78
CA PHE A 72 8.18 15.68 2.27
C PHE A 72 7.08 16.36 1.45
N GLU A 73 5.83 15.92 1.62
CA GLU A 73 4.66 16.43 0.90
C GLU A 73 4.71 16.22 -0.62
N ASN A 74 5.57 15.35 -1.12
CA ASN A 74 5.60 15.02 -2.55
C ASN A 74 4.52 13.98 -2.87
N PRO A 75 3.76 14.16 -3.95
CA PRO A 75 2.80 13.16 -4.37
C PRO A 75 3.51 11.86 -4.78
N GLN A 76 2.96 10.75 -4.33
CA GLN A 76 3.34 9.40 -4.72
C GLN A 76 2.12 8.62 -5.16
N PHE A 77 2.30 7.81 -6.19
CA PHE A 77 1.28 6.93 -6.74
C PHE A 77 1.73 5.49 -6.55
N THR A 78 0.83 4.60 -6.16
CA THR A 78 1.12 3.17 -5.99
C THR A 78 -0.01 2.31 -6.52
N VAL A 79 0.35 1.17 -7.08
CA VAL A 79 -0.56 0.09 -7.44
C VAL A 79 -0.08 -1.17 -6.73
N GLY A 80 -0.97 -1.78 -5.95
CA GLY A 80 -0.71 -3.01 -5.21
C GLY A 80 -1.60 -4.15 -5.71
N MET A 81 -1.07 -5.38 -5.66
CA MET A 81 -1.82 -6.61 -5.89
C MET A 81 -1.31 -7.71 -4.96
N GLY A 82 -2.21 -8.54 -4.44
CA GLY A 82 -1.86 -9.59 -3.50
C GLY A 82 -2.86 -10.73 -3.50
N HIS A 83 -2.49 -11.76 -2.73
CA HIS A 83 -3.38 -12.85 -2.37
C HIS A 83 -3.47 -12.96 -0.86
N TYR A 84 -4.63 -13.38 -0.38
CA TYR A 84 -4.98 -13.33 1.03
C TYR A 84 -5.86 -14.52 1.38
N ILE A 85 -5.84 -14.91 2.65
CA ILE A 85 -6.83 -15.83 3.24
C ILE A 85 -7.53 -15.04 4.33
N ARG A 86 -8.87 -14.95 4.28
CA ARG A 86 -9.69 -14.28 5.31
C ARG A 86 -10.30 -15.34 6.23
N PHE A 87 -10.17 -15.12 7.53
CA PHE A 87 -10.73 -15.94 8.60
C PHE A 87 -11.88 -15.18 9.25
N ASP A 88 -13.00 -15.85 9.43
CA ASP A 88 -14.08 -15.41 10.30
C ASP A 88 -13.63 -15.64 11.74
N THR A 89 -13.40 -14.55 12.48
CA THR A 89 -13.05 -14.61 13.91
C THR A 89 -14.15 -14.07 14.81
N GLY A 90 -15.38 -13.95 14.27
CA GLY A 90 -16.55 -13.44 14.96
C GLY A 90 -16.74 -11.94 14.74
N ALA A 91 -16.32 -11.12 15.69
CA ALA A 91 -16.57 -9.68 15.63
C ALA A 91 -15.68 -8.94 14.62
N VAL A 92 -14.50 -9.49 14.32
CA VAL A 92 -13.51 -8.88 13.43
C VAL A 92 -12.99 -9.95 12.48
N ASP A 93 -13.26 -9.87 11.18
CA ASP A 93 -12.62 -10.79 10.24
C ASP A 93 -11.14 -10.41 10.11
N THR A 94 -10.27 -11.41 9.99
CA THR A 94 -8.84 -11.18 9.83
C THR A 94 -8.38 -11.80 8.53
N ALA A 95 -7.72 -11.04 7.66
CA ALA A 95 -7.03 -11.59 6.50
C ALA A 95 -5.53 -11.50 6.67
N ILE A 96 -4.82 -12.52 6.21
CA ILE A 96 -3.37 -12.52 6.10
C ILE A 96 -2.99 -12.86 4.66
N GLY A 97 -1.89 -12.29 4.17
CA GLY A 97 -1.50 -12.51 2.80
C GLY A 97 -0.13 -11.95 2.45
N LEU A 98 0.18 -12.02 1.17
CA LEU A 98 1.37 -11.42 0.58
C LEU A 98 0.93 -10.47 -0.52
N SER A 99 1.43 -9.24 -0.47
CA SER A 99 1.11 -8.18 -1.42
C SER A 99 2.38 -7.66 -2.07
N GLY A 100 2.35 -7.52 -3.39
CA GLY A 100 3.36 -6.81 -4.14
C GLY A 100 2.83 -5.44 -4.57
N PHE A 101 3.73 -4.45 -4.69
CA PHE A 101 3.36 -3.13 -5.19
C PHE A 101 4.44 -2.55 -6.09
N VAL A 102 4.01 -1.68 -6.99
CA VAL A 102 4.86 -0.77 -7.76
C VAL A 102 4.36 0.64 -7.52
N GLY A 103 5.29 1.56 -7.27
CA GLY A 103 5.01 2.96 -7.03
C GLY A 103 5.83 3.88 -7.90
N TRP A 104 5.35 5.10 -8.03
CA TRP A 104 6.05 6.24 -8.61
C TRP A 104 6.12 7.33 -7.54
N LYS A 105 7.33 7.67 -7.12
CA LYS A 105 7.58 8.66 -6.06
C LYS A 105 8.91 9.37 -6.29
N LYS A 106 9.16 10.42 -5.52
CA LYS A 106 10.48 11.05 -5.44
C LYS A 106 11.45 10.11 -4.72
N ILE A 107 12.57 9.80 -5.39
CA ILE A 107 13.65 8.94 -4.90
C ILE A 107 14.89 9.81 -4.73
N TYR A 108 15.59 9.59 -3.62
CA TYR A 108 16.77 10.37 -3.25
C TYR A 108 18.02 9.49 -3.26
N ASP A 109 19.09 9.99 -3.87
CA ASP A 109 20.40 9.34 -3.94
C ASP A 109 21.49 10.14 -3.22
N ASP A 110 22.72 9.60 -3.20
CA ASP A 110 23.85 10.21 -2.48
C ASP A 110 24.36 11.54 -3.03
N GLY A 111 23.92 11.91 -4.24
CA GLY A 111 24.15 13.23 -4.81
C GLY A 111 23.16 14.29 -4.33
N ASP A 112 22.03 13.90 -3.73
CA ASP A 112 21.00 14.85 -3.31
C ASP A 112 21.39 15.54 -2.00
N LEU A 113 21.48 16.87 -2.06
CA LEU A 113 21.89 17.73 -0.94
C LEU A 113 20.69 18.28 -0.16
N SER A 114 19.49 18.22 -0.74
CA SER A 114 18.25 18.69 -0.16
C SER A 114 17.06 17.81 -0.54
N ARG A 115 15.95 17.98 0.21
CA ARG A 115 14.65 17.36 -0.08
C ARG A 115 14.04 17.78 -1.43
N ASP A 116 14.55 18.84 -2.03
CA ASP A 116 14.05 19.35 -3.30
C ASP A 116 14.74 18.71 -4.51
N ASP A 117 15.90 18.07 -4.31
CA ASP A 117 16.78 17.62 -5.39
C ASP A 117 16.40 16.25 -5.99
N GLY A 118 15.70 15.42 -5.23
CA GLY A 118 15.37 14.06 -5.65
C GLY A 118 14.59 13.98 -6.97
N ALA A 119 14.73 12.87 -7.68
CA ALA A 119 14.06 12.64 -8.95
C ALA A 119 12.88 11.68 -8.81
N TYR A 120 11.84 11.87 -9.62
CA TYR A 120 10.73 10.93 -9.69
C TYR A 120 11.16 9.63 -10.36
N GLY A 121 10.96 8.51 -9.68
CA GLY A 121 11.34 7.19 -10.16
C GLY A 121 10.39 6.10 -9.70
N PHE A 122 10.61 4.89 -10.22
CA PHE A 122 9.83 3.72 -9.84
C PHE A 122 10.41 3.09 -8.56
N THR A 123 9.51 2.74 -7.65
CA THR A 123 9.80 1.92 -6.47
C THR A 123 8.89 0.70 -6.50
N GLY A 124 9.22 -0.32 -5.71
CA GLY A 124 8.36 -1.48 -5.57
C GLY A 124 8.84 -2.37 -4.45
N GLY A 125 7.98 -3.30 -4.06
CA GLY A 125 8.27 -4.21 -2.98
C GLY A 125 7.26 -5.34 -2.90
N ILE A 126 7.59 -6.31 -2.06
CA ILE A 126 6.70 -7.39 -1.67
C ILE A 126 6.68 -7.38 -0.14
N ALA A 127 5.49 -7.48 0.43
CA ALA A 127 5.30 -7.37 1.86
C ALA A 127 4.22 -8.35 2.36
N PRO A 128 4.45 -9.03 3.49
CA PRO A 128 3.36 -9.62 4.24
C PRO A 128 2.35 -8.53 4.63
N ALA A 129 1.08 -8.89 4.56
CA ALA A 129 -0.02 -8.01 4.87
C ALA A 129 -1.02 -8.69 5.80
N VAL A 130 -1.55 -7.93 6.74
CA VAL A 130 -2.63 -8.32 7.65
C VAL A 130 -3.73 -7.28 7.57
N THR A 131 -4.97 -7.70 7.39
CA THR A 131 -6.14 -6.81 7.37
C THR A 131 -7.13 -7.22 8.43
N PHE A 132 -7.62 -6.26 9.21
CA PHE A 132 -8.71 -6.45 10.15
C PHE A 132 -9.97 -5.78 9.61
N TYR A 133 -11.08 -6.49 9.55
CA TYR A 133 -12.37 -6.00 9.05
C TYR A 133 -13.38 -5.95 10.19
N TYR A 134 -13.98 -4.78 10.41
CA TYR A 134 -15.08 -4.58 11.34
C TYR A 134 -16.23 -3.89 10.61
N ASP A 135 -17.27 -4.66 10.28
CA ASP A 135 -18.39 -4.23 9.43
C ASP A 135 -17.91 -3.64 8.08
N ARG A 136 -18.02 -2.32 7.91
CA ARG A 136 -17.58 -1.62 6.68
C ARG A 136 -16.16 -1.10 6.77
N LEU A 137 -15.62 -0.95 7.97
CA LEU A 137 -14.27 -0.44 8.21
C LEU A 137 -13.26 -1.58 8.08
N SER A 138 -12.09 -1.28 7.54
CA SER A 138 -10.93 -2.13 7.73
C SER A 138 -9.66 -1.34 7.98
N VAL A 139 -8.72 -2.00 8.64
CA VAL A 139 -7.35 -1.56 8.84
C VAL A 139 -6.43 -2.57 8.20
N ASN A 140 -5.65 -2.14 7.21
CA ASN A 140 -4.62 -2.96 6.59
C ASN A 140 -3.26 -2.55 7.14
N LEU A 141 -2.42 -3.54 7.42
CA LEU A 141 -1.05 -3.42 7.87
C LEU A 141 -0.16 -4.17 6.89
N MET A 142 0.83 -3.50 6.32
CA MET A 142 1.78 -4.07 5.36
C MET A 142 3.20 -3.76 5.83
N TYR A 143 4.02 -4.77 6.04
CA TYR A 143 5.42 -4.59 6.47
C TYR A 143 6.37 -4.90 5.32
N VAL A 144 7.03 -3.88 4.80
CA VAL A 144 8.11 -4.01 3.81
C VAL A 144 9.40 -4.26 4.57
N PRO A 145 10.04 -5.43 4.45
CA PRO A 145 11.28 -5.72 5.16
C PRO A 145 12.45 -4.91 4.63
N SER A 146 13.41 -4.59 5.51
CA SER A 146 14.70 -4.05 5.09
C SER A 146 15.45 -5.03 4.20
N ILE A 147 15.95 -4.55 3.07
CA ILE A 147 16.78 -5.34 2.16
C ILE A 147 18.12 -4.64 2.01
N HIS A 148 19.18 -5.29 2.50
CA HIS A 148 20.56 -4.90 2.27
C HIS A 148 21.21 -5.95 1.35
N TYR A 149 21.33 -5.63 0.06
CA TYR A 149 21.99 -6.53 -0.89
C TYR A 149 22.84 -5.74 -1.89
N LYS A 150 24.17 -5.95 -1.82
CA LYS A 150 25.16 -5.22 -2.61
C LYS A 150 24.97 -3.71 -2.46
N ASN A 151 24.56 -3.02 -3.52
CA ASN A 151 24.38 -1.58 -3.57
C ASN A 151 22.92 -1.16 -3.37
N ILE A 152 22.04 -2.11 -3.01
CA ILE A 152 20.63 -1.86 -2.73
C ILE A 152 20.48 -1.82 -1.21
N ASP A 153 20.15 -0.64 -0.69
CA ASP A 153 19.77 -0.42 0.70
C ASP A 153 18.32 0.09 0.73
N ILE A 154 17.39 -0.80 1.07
CA ILE A 154 15.99 -0.46 1.30
C ILE A 154 15.75 -0.51 2.80
N THR A 155 15.37 0.63 3.37
CA THR A 155 14.94 0.70 4.77
C THR A 155 13.51 0.18 4.88
N GLY A 156 13.32 -0.79 5.77
CA GLY A 156 12.04 -1.40 6.05
C GLY A 156 11.08 -0.46 6.76
N PHE A 157 9.79 -0.69 6.51
CA PHE A 157 8.73 0.11 7.08
C PHE A 157 7.42 -0.67 7.17
N LEU A 158 6.64 -0.33 8.20
CA LEU A 158 5.23 -0.68 8.32
C LEU A 158 4.40 0.43 7.69
N PHE A 159 3.53 0.07 6.77
CA PHE A 159 2.49 0.93 6.25
C PHE A 159 1.13 0.45 6.75
N ALA A 160 0.36 1.35 7.35
CA ALA A 160 -1.00 1.09 7.78
C ALA A 160 -1.96 1.98 7.00
N TYR A 161 -3.07 1.46 6.48
CA TYR A 161 -4.12 2.30 5.88
C TYR A 161 -5.51 1.85 6.33
N PHE A 162 -6.45 2.79 6.26
CA PHE A 162 -7.84 2.53 6.58
C PHE A 162 -8.64 2.44 5.30
N SER A 163 -9.67 1.60 5.28
CA SER A 163 -10.59 1.57 4.15
C SER A 163 -12.04 1.34 4.55
N PHE A 164 -12.94 1.78 3.68
CA PHE A 164 -14.38 1.72 3.89
C PHE A 164 -15.03 1.00 2.72
N ARG A 165 -15.76 -0.08 3.02
CA ARG A 165 -16.52 -0.83 2.02
C ARG A 165 -17.67 0.00 1.47
N ILE A 166 -17.70 0.14 0.15
CA ILE A 166 -18.75 0.84 -0.60
C ILE A 166 -19.69 -0.13 -1.31
N TYR A 167 -19.21 -1.32 -1.66
CA TYR A 167 -19.95 -2.33 -2.42
C TYR A 167 -19.50 -3.76 -2.05
N LYS A 168 -20.40 -4.72 -2.21
CA LYS A 168 -20.25 -6.16 -1.95
C LYS A 168 -20.82 -6.94 -3.14
#